data_AF-M7SQ57-F1
#
_entry.id   AF-M7SQ57-F1
#
_cell.length_a   1.000
_cell.length_b   1.000
_cell.length_c   1.000
_cell.angle_alpha   90.00
_cell.angle_beta   90.00
_cell.angle_gamma   90.00
#
_symmetry.space_group_name_H-M   'P 1'
#
loop_
_entity.id
_entity.type
_entity.pdbx_description
1 polymer ?
#
loop_
_entity_poly.entity_id
_entity_poly.type
_entity_poly.pdbx_seq_one_letter_code
_entity_poly.pdbx_strand_id
1 'polypeptide(L)'
;MPEPSTKCDVCGKTEEDGVNLRSCEYCDSRVFCSESCQDADWPSHKASCFIPFRQAKWYDAHRHCMDGFHVGDLELITEERVEPTTGDRLGWGNCLIEEGPELKRKYEEEFGCDDSKLFEEWPQAYRYVHTTPAATATFWFRLLTM
;
A
#
# COMPACT_ATOMS: atom_id res chain seq x y z
N MET A 1 19.42 13.78 3.16
CA MET A 1 18.97 12.69 4.05
C MET A 1 18.67 13.35 5.39
N PRO A 2 17.45 13.24 5.95
CA PRO A 2 17.18 13.82 7.25
C PRO A 2 17.94 13.03 8.33
N GLU A 3 18.57 13.76 9.25
CA GLU A 3 19.30 13.20 10.39
C GLU A 3 18.32 12.42 11.31
N PRO A 4 18.69 11.24 11.81
CA PRO A 4 17.83 10.48 12.73
C PRO A 4 17.64 11.27 14.04
N SER A 5 16.39 11.37 14.51
CA SER A 5 16.09 12.02 15.79
C SER A 5 16.78 11.25 16.93
N THR A 6 17.57 11.95 17.74
CA THR A 6 18.34 11.38 18.86
C THR A 6 17.57 11.36 20.18
N LYS A 7 16.26 11.61 20.13
CA LYS A 7 15.38 11.64 21.31
C LYS A 7 14.00 11.09 20.99
N CYS A 8 13.33 10.59 22.03
CA CYS A 8 11.93 10.20 21.96
C CYS A 8 11.04 11.43 21.71
N ASP A 9 10.17 11.35 20.71
CA ASP A 9 9.25 12.45 20.34
C ASP A 9 8.15 12.72 21.38
N VAL A 10 7.95 11.80 22.34
CA VAL A 10 6.86 11.85 23.32
C VAL A 10 7.35 12.28 24.69
N CYS A 11 8.40 11.60 25.20
CA CYS A 11 8.92 11.83 26.54
C CYS A 11 10.27 12.55 26.56
N GLY A 12 10.89 12.79 25.40
CA GLY A 12 12.16 13.51 25.29
C GLY A 12 13.40 12.74 25.74
N LYS A 13 13.26 11.48 26.20
CA LYS A 13 14.39 10.64 26.61
C LYS A 13 15.36 10.39 25.46
N THR A 14 16.64 10.32 25.78
CA THR A 14 17.75 10.08 24.86
C THR A 14 18.45 8.77 25.19
N GLU A 15 19.36 8.30 24.33
CA GLU A 15 20.15 7.10 24.63
C GLU A 15 20.99 7.24 25.91
N GLU A 16 21.32 8.48 26.33
CA GLU A 16 22.03 8.76 27.58
C GLU A 16 21.22 8.36 28.82
N ASP A 17 19.89 8.30 28.71
CA ASP A 17 18.99 7.83 29.78
C ASP A 17 18.93 6.29 29.86
N GLY A 18 19.77 5.59 29.10
CA GLY A 18 19.83 4.12 29.04
C GLY A 18 18.64 3.49 28.32
N VAL A 19 17.91 4.25 27.50
CA VAL A 19 16.80 3.75 26.69
C VAL A 19 17.22 3.50 25.25
N ASN A 20 16.69 2.43 24.64
CA ASN A 20 16.90 2.16 23.22
C ASN A 20 15.83 2.89 22.41
N LEU A 21 16.25 3.81 21.55
CA LEU A 21 15.35 4.50 20.64
C LEU A 21 15.04 3.62 19.43
N ARG A 22 13.76 3.56 19.07
CA ARG A 22 13.25 2.82 17.91
C ARG A 22 12.42 3.74 17.04
N SER A 23 12.69 3.71 15.75
CA SER A 23 11.85 4.38 14.76
C SER A 23 10.54 3.64 14.57
N CYS A 24 9.48 4.36 14.21
CA CYS A 24 8.24 3.75 13.79
C CYS A 24 8.44 2.89 12.54
N GLU A 25 8.18 1.59 12.62
CA GLU A 25 8.42 0.63 11.53
C GLU A 25 7.65 0.92 10.23
N TYR A 26 6.59 1.74 10.32
CA TYR A 26 5.74 2.07 9.17
C TYR A 26 6.24 3.28 8.39
N CYS A 27 6.75 4.29 9.09
CA CYS A 27 7.01 5.61 8.50
C CYS A 27 8.43 6.10 8.69
N ASP A 28 9.22 5.46 9.57
CA ASP A 28 10.58 5.82 9.99
C ASP A 28 10.78 7.30 10.40
N SER A 29 9.70 8.06 10.54
CA SER A 29 9.72 9.52 10.73
C SER A 29 9.57 9.97 12.19
N ARG A 30 9.13 9.06 13.07
CA ARG A 30 9.02 9.30 14.52
C ARG A 30 9.85 8.28 15.27
N VAL A 31 10.45 8.72 16.39
CA VAL A 31 11.34 7.92 17.22
C VAL A 31 10.77 7.83 18.64
N PHE A 32 10.72 6.61 19.16
CA PHE A 32 10.15 6.30 20.46
C PHE A 32 11.13 5.49 21.30
N CYS A 33 11.16 5.73 22.62
CA CYS A 33 11.97 4.92 23.54
C CYS A 33 11.27 3.62 23.99
N SER A 34 9.97 3.51 23.78
CA SER A 34 9.15 2.38 24.22
C SER A 34 7.82 2.32 23.45
N GLU A 35 7.23 1.13 23.40
CA GLU A 35 5.88 0.90 22.85
C GLU A 35 4.83 1.78 23.56
N SER A 36 4.97 1.98 24.87
CA SER A 36 4.08 2.89 25.60
C SER A 36 4.12 4.34 25.12
N CYS A 37 5.27 4.82 24.63
CA CYS A 37 5.36 6.16 24.03
C CYS A 37 4.73 6.16 22.64
N GLN A 38 4.94 5.10 21.86
CA GLN A 38 4.31 4.95 20.55
C GLN A 38 2.78 4.92 20.65
N ASP A 39 2.22 4.16 21.60
CA ASP A 39 0.77 4.07 21.84
C ASP A 39 0.18 5.41 22.30
N ALA A 40 0.92 6.15 23.13
CA ALA A 40 0.50 7.46 23.60
C ALA A 40 0.45 8.50 22.46
N ASP A 41 1.39 8.44 21.52
CA ASP A 41 1.39 9.30 20.33
C ASP A 41 0.48 8.78 19.22
N TRP A 42 0.08 7.50 19.24
CA TRP A 42 -0.65 6.86 18.15
C TRP A 42 -1.89 7.64 17.68
N PRO A 43 -2.77 8.18 18.55
CA PRO A 43 -3.92 8.95 18.11
C PRO A 43 -3.57 10.20 17.28
N SER A 44 -2.46 10.89 17.60
CA SER A 44 -1.96 12.06 16.85
C SER A 44 -1.07 11.66 15.68
N HIS A 45 -0.27 10.61 15.85
CA HIS A 45 0.70 10.13 14.89
C HIS A 45 0.06 9.43 13.71
N LYS A 46 -0.99 8.62 13.92
CA LYS A 46 -1.61 7.73 12.93
C LYS A 46 -1.86 8.44 11.60
N ALA A 47 -2.47 9.63 11.64
CA ALA A 47 -2.78 10.37 10.42
C ALA A 47 -1.51 10.72 9.62
N SER A 48 -0.41 11.08 10.29
CA SER A 48 0.87 11.44 9.65
C SER A 48 1.79 10.26 9.36
N CYS A 49 1.60 9.13 10.04
CA CYS A 49 2.39 7.91 9.90
C CYS A 49 2.28 7.34 8.48
N PHE A 50 1.07 7.35 7.91
CA PHE A 50 0.82 6.74 6.61
C PHE A 50 1.07 7.66 5.41
N ILE A 51 1.44 8.93 5.62
CA ILE A 51 1.36 9.96 4.57
C ILE A 51 2.62 10.18 3.71
N PRO A 52 3.89 9.94 4.11
CA PRO A 52 4.99 10.40 3.25
C PRO A 52 6.08 9.43 2.77
N PHE A 53 6.22 8.18 3.27
CA PHE A 53 7.48 7.44 3.05
C PHE A 53 7.43 6.11 2.29
N ARG A 54 6.27 5.68 1.78
CA ARG A 54 6.29 4.83 0.58
C ARG A 54 6.31 5.77 -0.62
N GLN A 55 7.24 5.58 -1.55
CA GLN A 55 7.20 6.27 -2.86
C GLN A 55 5.75 6.20 -3.33
N ALA A 56 5.06 7.34 -3.36
CA ALA A 56 3.63 7.37 -3.65
C ALA A 56 3.46 6.66 -4.99
N LYS A 57 2.88 5.46 -4.96
CA LYS A 57 2.67 4.70 -6.19
C LYS A 57 1.65 5.50 -6.97
N TRP A 58 1.79 5.57 -8.29
CA TRP A 58 0.92 6.40 -9.12
C TRP A 58 -0.58 6.07 -8.90
N TYR A 59 -0.89 4.81 -8.55
CA TYR A 59 -2.24 4.34 -8.26
C TYR A 59 -2.73 4.59 -6.83
N ASP A 60 -1.91 5.12 -5.91
CA ASP A 60 -2.35 5.44 -4.56
C ASP A 60 -3.47 6.51 -4.57
N ALA A 61 -3.49 7.38 -5.58
CA ALA A 61 -4.55 8.36 -5.82
C ALA A 61 -5.91 7.72 -6.19
N HIS A 62 -5.90 6.48 -6.69
CA HIS A 62 -7.10 5.76 -7.13
C HIS A 62 -7.59 4.73 -6.10
N ARG A 63 -6.97 4.69 -4.91
CA ARG A 63 -7.40 3.79 -3.83
C ARG A 63 -8.78 4.18 -3.30
N HIS A 64 -9.72 3.24 -3.36
CA HIS A 64 -11.03 3.42 -2.72
C HIS A 64 -10.92 3.48 -1.17
N CYS A 65 -9.89 2.86 -0.58
CA CYS A 65 -9.69 2.84 0.86
C CYS A 65 -8.41 3.58 1.31
N MET A 66 -8.61 4.60 2.13
CA MET A 66 -7.56 5.42 2.77
C MET A 66 -7.27 4.99 4.22
N ASP A 67 -7.74 3.81 4.65
CA ASP A 67 -7.61 3.35 6.04
C ASP A 67 -6.19 3.02 6.50
N GLY A 68 -5.22 3.00 5.57
CA GLY A 68 -3.83 2.67 5.82
C GLY A 68 -3.57 1.19 6.13
N PHE A 69 -4.62 0.36 6.21
CA PHE A 69 -4.54 -1.07 6.54
C PHE A 69 -4.55 -1.96 5.31
N HIS A 70 -5.28 -1.59 4.27
CA HIS A 70 -5.31 -2.36 3.02
C HIS A 70 -4.09 -2.04 2.16
N VAL A 71 -2.92 -2.58 2.47
CA VAL A 71 -1.78 -2.54 1.55
C VAL A 71 -2.02 -3.53 0.40
N GLY A 72 -1.83 -3.07 -0.83
CA GLY A 72 -2.04 -3.87 -2.01
C GLY A 72 -1.53 -3.16 -3.23
N ASP A 73 -1.20 -3.96 -4.23
CA ASP A 73 -0.61 -3.49 -5.47
C ASP A 73 -1.65 -3.58 -6.58
N LEU A 74 -1.69 -2.54 -7.41
CA LEU A 74 -2.49 -2.55 -8.62
C LEU A 74 -1.71 -3.30 -9.70
N GLU A 75 -2.21 -4.47 -10.09
CA GLU A 75 -1.56 -5.36 -11.06
C GLU A 75 -2.30 -5.36 -12.40
N LEU A 76 -1.56 -5.21 -13.50
CA LEU A 76 -2.07 -5.40 -14.85
C LEU A 76 -2.41 -6.87 -15.09
N ILE A 77 -3.64 -7.14 -15.51
CA ILE A 77 -4.12 -8.48 -15.83
C ILE A 77 -3.56 -8.89 -17.20
N THR A 78 -2.69 -9.90 -17.22
CA THR A 78 -2.08 -10.42 -18.46
C THR A 78 -2.49 -11.85 -18.78
N GLU A 79 -3.20 -12.50 -17.87
CA GLU A 79 -3.60 -13.91 -17.95
C GLU A 79 -4.97 -14.07 -18.64
N GLU A 80 -5.15 -15.20 -19.35
CA GLU A 80 -6.47 -15.58 -19.87
C GLU A 80 -7.39 -16.03 -18.73
N ARG A 81 -8.66 -15.61 -18.79
CA ARG A 81 -9.71 -15.98 -17.85
C ARG A 81 -11.02 -16.24 -18.60
N VAL A 82 -11.88 -17.08 -18.03
CA VAL A 82 -13.29 -17.17 -18.44
C VAL A 82 -14.14 -16.47 -17.41
N GLU A 83 -14.95 -15.49 -17.83
CA GLU A 83 -15.91 -14.83 -16.96
C GLU A 83 -17.01 -15.83 -16.57
N PRO A 84 -17.18 -16.19 -15.29
CA PRO A 84 -18.11 -17.24 -14.88
C PRO A 84 -19.57 -16.93 -15.20
N THR A 85 -19.92 -15.65 -15.32
CA THR A 85 -21.30 -15.23 -15.54
C THR A 85 -21.70 -15.29 -17.02
N THR A 86 -20.85 -14.78 -17.92
CA THR A 86 -21.16 -14.68 -19.35
C THR A 86 -20.56 -15.81 -20.17
N GLY A 87 -19.52 -16.48 -19.64
CA GLY A 87 -18.72 -17.46 -20.37
C GLY A 87 -17.71 -16.84 -21.34
N ASP A 88 -17.57 -15.51 -21.34
CA ASP A 88 -16.66 -14.81 -22.23
C ASP A 88 -15.20 -15.12 -21.88
N ARG A 89 -14.39 -15.31 -22.93
CA ARG A 89 -12.94 -15.51 -22.79
C ARG A 89 -12.26 -14.14 -22.80
N LEU A 90 -11.71 -13.78 -21.66
CA LEU A 90 -10.96 -12.55 -21.45
C LEU A 90 -9.46 -12.84 -21.46
N GLY A 91 -8.67 -11.84 -21.83
CA GLY A 91 -7.21 -11.94 -21.90
C GLY A 91 -6.52 -10.70 -21.35
N TRP A 92 -5.49 -10.26 -22.07
CA TRP A 92 -4.67 -9.11 -21.69
C TRP A 92 -5.53 -7.86 -21.44
N GLY A 93 -5.31 -7.17 -20.32
CA GLY A 93 -6.09 -6.00 -19.94
C GLY A 93 -7.57 -6.30 -19.63
N ASN A 94 -7.90 -7.56 -19.31
CA ASN A 94 -9.26 -8.00 -19.02
C ASN A 94 -10.28 -7.67 -20.13
N CYS A 95 -9.83 -7.51 -21.38
CA CYS A 95 -10.70 -7.37 -22.54
C CYS A 95 -10.96 -8.73 -23.17
N LEU A 96 -11.85 -8.79 -24.17
CA LEU A 96 -12.07 -10.00 -24.95
C LEU A 96 -10.73 -10.48 -25.55
N ILE A 97 -10.54 -11.80 -25.60
CA ILE A 97 -9.26 -12.40 -26.05
C ILE A 97 -8.84 -11.93 -27.45
N GLU A 98 -9.81 -11.60 -28.30
CA GLU A 98 -9.59 -11.11 -29.67
C GLU A 98 -9.09 -9.65 -29.70
N GLU A 99 -9.46 -8.85 -28.70
CA GLU A 99 -9.11 -7.42 -28.58
C GLU A 99 -7.77 -7.21 -27.84
N GLY A 100 -7.33 -8.21 -27.07
CA GLY A 100 -6.12 -8.16 -26.24
C GLY A 100 -4.85 -7.76 -27.00
N PRO A 101 -4.58 -8.29 -28.21
CA PRO A 101 -3.40 -7.91 -28.98
C PRO A 101 -3.35 -6.43 -29.37
N GLU A 102 -4.50 -5.82 -29.69
CA GLU A 102 -4.56 -4.41 -30.07
C GLU A 102 -4.33 -3.52 -28.84
N LEU A 103 -4.98 -3.82 -27.72
CA LEU A 103 -4.81 -3.08 -26.48
C LEU A 103 -3.36 -3.19 -25.97
N LYS A 104 -2.75 -4.38 -26.07
CA LYS A 104 -1.34 -4.60 -25.74
C LYS A 104 -0.41 -3.75 -26.62
N ARG A 105 -0.63 -3.72 -27.94
CA ARG A 105 0.16 -2.89 -28.86
C ARG A 105 0.03 -1.42 -28.50
N LYS A 106 -1.17 -0.95 -28.19
CA LYS A 106 -1.40 0.44 -27.75
C LYS A 106 -0.61 0.76 -26.48
N TYR A 107 -0.60 -0.15 -25.51
CA TYR A 107 0.20 0.01 -24.30
C TYR A 107 1.71 0.08 -24.58
N GLU A 108 2.24 -0.82 -25.40
CA GLU A 108 3.67 -0.90 -25.69
C GLU A 108 4.16 0.25 -26.59
N GLU A 109 3.39 0.62 -27.61
CA GLU A 109 3.81 1.57 -28.66
C GLU A 109 3.34 3.01 -28.41
N GLU A 110 2.07 3.20 -28.03
CA GLU A 110 1.48 4.54 -27.87
C GLU A 110 1.68 5.08 -26.45
N PHE A 111 1.45 4.23 -25.44
CA PHE A 111 1.64 4.63 -24.04
C PHE A 111 3.09 4.48 -23.57
N GLY A 112 3.91 3.69 -24.26
CA GLY A 112 5.31 3.46 -23.92
C GLY A 112 5.47 2.67 -22.63
N CYS A 113 4.59 1.68 -22.41
CA CYS A 113 4.51 0.88 -21.18
C CYS A 113 4.21 1.70 -19.92
N ASP A 114 3.46 2.80 -20.05
CA ASP A 114 3.06 3.64 -18.92
C ASP A 114 1.71 3.17 -18.34
N ASP A 115 1.78 2.52 -17.18
CA ASP A 115 0.60 1.97 -16.51
C ASP A 115 -0.44 3.05 -16.15
N SER A 116 0.01 4.27 -15.83
CA SER A 116 -0.87 5.37 -15.43
C SER A 116 -1.79 5.77 -16.59
N LYS A 117 -1.24 5.84 -17.81
CA LYS A 117 -2.00 6.18 -19.03
C LYS A 117 -2.97 5.08 -19.40
N LEU A 118 -2.54 3.81 -19.33
CA LEU A 118 -3.43 2.69 -19.60
C LEU A 118 -4.56 2.63 -18.56
N PHE A 119 -4.29 2.94 -17.30
CA PHE A 119 -5.33 2.97 -16.27
C PHE A 119 -6.32 4.11 -16.46
N GLU A 120 -5.85 5.29 -16.87
CA GLU A 120 -6.74 6.41 -17.19
C GLU A 120 -7.70 6.08 -18.33
N GLU A 121 -7.23 5.35 -19.35
CA GLU A 121 -8.06 4.97 -20.50
C GLU A 121 -8.88 3.69 -20.28
N TRP A 122 -8.31 2.70 -19.60
CA TRP A 122 -8.88 1.35 -19.45
C TRP A 122 -8.65 0.80 -18.03
N PRO A 123 -9.33 1.36 -17.00
CA PRO A 123 -9.10 0.99 -15.59
C PRO A 123 -9.28 -0.50 -15.29
N GLN A 124 -10.22 -1.16 -15.99
CA GLN A 124 -10.50 -2.60 -15.84
C GLN A 124 -9.37 -3.52 -16.30
N ALA A 125 -8.32 -3.00 -16.95
CA ALA A 125 -7.09 -3.76 -17.19
C ALA A 125 -6.42 -4.22 -15.89
N TYR A 126 -6.75 -3.61 -14.75
CA TYR A 126 -6.05 -3.81 -13.51
C TYR A 126 -6.92 -4.51 -12.46
N ARG A 127 -6.27 -5.35 -11.65
CA ARG A 127 -6.84 -5.93 -10.43
C ARG A 127 -6.08 -5.42 -9.21
N TYR A 128 -6.82 -5.15 -8.14
CA TYR A 128 -6.20 -4.86 -6.85
C TYR A 128 -5.82 -6.18 -6.19
N VAL A 129 -4.52 -6.39 -6.00
CA VAL A 129 -4.01 -7.53 -5.25
C VAL A 129 -3.76 -7.09 -3.82
N HIS A 130 -4.64 -7.54 -2.93
CA HIS A 130 -4.47 -7.37 -1.51
C HIS A 130 -3.25 -8.17 -1.05
N THR A 131 -2.15 -7.49 -0.77
CA THR A 131 -1.05 -8.09 -0.02
C THR A 131 -1.37 -7.89 1.45
N THR A 132 -2.01 -8.88 2.09
CA THR A 132 -1.87 -8.97 3.55
C THR A 132 -0.37 -9.09 3.82
N PRO A 133 0.25 -8.16 4.56
CA PRO A 133 1.64 -8.35 4.95
C PRO A 133 1.71 -9.69 5.66
N ALA A 134 2.59 -10.57 5.20
CA ALA A 134 2.88 -11.82 5.87
C ALA A 134 3.59 -11.50 7.20
N ALA A 135 2.83 -11.05 8.20
CA ALA A 135 3.23 -10.92 9.58
C ALA A 135 2.00 -11.10 10.47
N THR A 136 2.01 -12.26 11.12
CA THR A 136 1.25 -12.62 12.32
C THR A 136 -0.27 -12.77 12.20
N ALA A 137 -0.67 -13.95 11.73
CA ALA A 137 -1.57 -14.73 12.58
C ALA A 137 -1.01 -14.69 14.02
N THR A 138 -1.87 -14.36 15.00
CA THR A 138 -1.55 -14.01 16.40
C THR A 138 -1.27 -12.51 16.62
N PHE A 139 -2.31 -11.67 16.70
CA PHE A 139 -2.52 -10.72 17.82
C PHE A 139 -3.69 -9.73 17.62
N TRP A 140 -4.82 -10.11 17.00
CA TRP A 140 -6.04 -9.29 17.08
C TRP A 140 -7.29 -10.16 17.32
N PHE A 141 -7.37 -10.73 18.52
CA PHE A 141 -8.64 -10.99 19.19
C PHE A 141 -8.47 -10.62 20.66
N ARG A 142 -8.58 -9.33 20.96
CA ARG A 142 -9.11 -8.91 22.26
C ARG A 142 -10.16 -7.84 22.02
N LEU A 143 -11.33 -8.11 22.62
CA LEU A 143 -12.49 -7.24 22.81
C LEU A 143 -13.56 -7.27 21.72
N LEU A 144 -14.35 -8.35 21.75
CA LEU A 144 -15.80 -8.19 21.81
C LEU A 144 -16.28 -8.60 23.22
N THR A 145 -16.61 -7.57 23.99
CA THR A 145 -17.75 -7.45 24.93
C THR A 145 -18.01 -8.49 26.04
N MET A 146 -17.96 -7.93 27.27
CA MET A 146 -18.64 -8.28 28.54
C MET A 146 -18.26 -9.56 29.28
#